data_AF-I0KYD4-F1
#
_entry.id   AF-I0KYD4-F1
#
_cell.length_a   1.000
_cell.length_b   1.000
_cell.length_c   1.000
_cell.angle_alpha   90.00
_cell.angle_beta   90.00
_cell.angle_gamma   90.00
#
_symmetry.space_group_name_H-M   'P 1'
#
loop_
_entity.id
_entity.type
_entity.pdbx_description
1 polymer ?
#
loop_
_entity_poly.entity_id
_entity_poly.type
_entity_poly.pdbx_seq_one_letter_code
_entity_poly.pdbx_strand_id
1 'polypeptide(L)'
;MSDLQRHAPVRPFWFCAADAQPWPCGRARADLAAEYIDESRFLAMDMADCLGEATRDLCGLYPEPPNPVEMYARFLGWVRHLAINRFRNAERFRSRPDASAEEQ
;
A
#
# COMPACT_ATOMS: atom_id res chain seq x y z
N MET A 1 -6.85 24.63 0.15
CA MET A 1 -6.24 24.42 -1.19
C MET A 1 -5.03 23.49 -1.03
N SER A 2 -5.26 22.18 -0.82
CA SER A 2 -4.17 21.17 -0.78
C SER A 2 -4.51 19.84 -1.46
N ASP A 3 -5.73 19.66 -2.00
CA ASP A 3 -6.19 18.38 -2.59
C ASP A 3 -5.53 18.00 -3.93
N LEU A 4 -4.64 18.85 -4.49
CA LEU A 4 -3.91 18.56 -5.73
C LEU A 4 -2.49 18.02 -5.52
N GLN A 5 -1.95 18.10 -4.30
CA GLN A 5 -0.57 17.66 -4.08
C GLN A 5 -0.50 16.14 -4.06
N ARG A 6 0.37 15.54 -4.88
CA ARG A 6 0.57 14.08 -4.90
C ARG A 6 0.99 13.63 -3.50
N HIS A 7 0.36 12.56 -2.99
CA HIS A 7 0.75 11.95 -1.73
C HIS A 7 2.03 11.11 -1.90
N ALA A 8 3.15 11.80 -2.11
CA ALA A 8 4.48 11.25 -2.33
C ALA A 8 5.33 11.26 -1.05
N PRO A 9 6.36 10.40 -0.94
CA PRO A 9 7.26 10.40 0.21
C PRO A 9 8.23 11.58 0.16
N VAL A 10 8.48 12.18 1.32
CA VAL A 10 9.55 13.15 1.56
C VAL A 10 10.66 12.44 2.33
N ARG A 11 11.75 12.12 1.65
CA ARG A 11 12.96 11.51 2.25
C ARG A 11 13.87 12.61 2.83
N PRO A 12 14.67 12.33 3.88
CA PRO A 12 14.84 11.04 4.57
C PRO A 12 13.83 10.78 5.70
N PHE A 13 12.86 11.67 5.93
CA PHE A 13 11.93 11.57 7.06
C PHE A 13 10.74 10.63 6.81
N TRP A 14 10.48 10.31 5.54
CA TRP A 14 9.37 9.47 5.08
C TRP A 14 7.98 10.01 5.47
N PHE A 15 7.80 11.33 5.55
CA PHE A 15 6.46 11.92 5.67
C PHE A 15 5.85 12.16 4.29
N CYS A 16 4.53 12.31 4.24
CA CYS A 16 3.84 12.60 3.00
C CYS A 16 3.93 14.09 2.69
N ALA A 17 4.27 14.42 1.45
CA ALA A 17 4.35 15.80 0.99
C ALA A 17 3.01 16.55 1.09
N ALA A 18 1.87 15.86 0.96
CA ALA A 18 0.56 16.49 0.89
C ALA A 18 -0.08 16.75 2.27
N ASP A 19 0.09 15.81 3.22
CA ASP A 19 -0.61 15.84 4.50
C ASP A 19 0.30 15.73 5.73
N ALA A 20 1.62 15.65 5.53
CA ALA A 20 2.65 15.49 6.56
C ALA A 20 2.50 14.24 7.45
N GLN A 21 1.58 13.31 7.13
CA GLN A 21 1.45 12.05 7.85
C GLN A 21 2.58 11.09 7.47
N PRO A 22 2.87 10.06 8.29
CA PRO A 22 3.81 9.01 7.91
C PRO A 22 3.44 8.40 6.56
N TRP A 23 4.31 8.55 5.56
CA TRP A 23 4.11 7.96 4.24
C TRP A 23 4.44 6.45 4.27
N PRO A 24 3.63 5.54 3.71
CA PRO A 24 2.39 5.80 2.96
C PRO A 24 1.24 6.17 3.90
N CYS A 25 0.69 7.37 3.71
CA CYS A 25 -0.52 7.81 4.39
C CYS A 25 -1.76 7.17 3.75
N GLY A 26 -2.94 7.35 4.36
CA GLY A 26 -4.17 6.69 3.89
C GLY A 26 -4.48 6.94 2.41
N ARG A 27 -4.29 8.19 1.94
CA ARG A 27 -4.53 8.54 0.53
C ARG A 27 -3.45 7.98 -0.39
N ALA A 28 -2.17 8.04 -0.02
CA ALA A 28 -1.10 7.37 -0.78
C ALA A 28 -1.37 5.87 -0.96
N ARG A 29 -1.84 5.18 0.09
CA ARG A 29 -2.19 3.75 0.01
C ARG A 29 -3.34 3.50 -0.97
N ALA A 30 -4.35 4.36 -0.98
CA ALA A 30 -5.47 4.25 -1.91
C ALA A 30 -5.01 4.50 -3.37
N ASP A 31 -4.22 5.55 -3.59
CA ASP A 31 -3.70 5.90 -4.91
C ASP A 31 -2.78 4.77 -5.45
N LEU A 32 -1.86 4.25 -4.62
CA LEU A 32 -1.00 3.11 -4.96
C LEU A 32 -1.81 1.84 -5.22
N ALA A 33 -2.86 1.58 -4.43
CA ALA A 33 -3.72 0.42 -4.67
C ALA A 33 -4.42 0.52 -6.03
N ALA A 34 -4.87 1.71 -6.42
CA ALA A 34 -5.52 1.94 -7.71
C ALA A 34 -4.52 1.81 -8.88
N GLU A 35 -3.31 2.35 -8.73
CA GLU A 35 -2.24 2.28 -9.74
C GLU A 35 -1.84 0.83 -10.05
N TYR A 36 -1.79 -0.04 -9.03
CA TYR A 36 -1.42 -1.45 -9.16
C TYR A 36 -2.64 -2.39 -9.07
N ILE A 37 -3.79 -1.99 -9.61
CA ILE A 37 -5.03 -2.78 -9.44
C ILE A 37 -4.89 -4.22 -9.95
N ASP A 38 -4.32 -4.39 -11.14
CA ASP A 38 -4.11 -5.69 -11.80
C ASP A 38 -2.77 -6.34 -11.42
N GLU A 39 -1.94 -5.62 -10.66
CA GLU A 39 -0.52 -5.85 -10.57
C GLU A 39 0.01 -5.79 -9.13
N SER A 40 -0.77 -6.34 -8.18
CA SER A 40 -0.50 -6.23 -6.72
C SER A 40 0.84 -6.82 -6.27
N ARG A 41 1.42 -7.74 -7.06
CA ARG A 41 2.76 -8.30 -6.79
C ARG A 41 3.86 -7.26 -6.95
N PHE A 42 3.73 -6.37 -7.94
CA PHE A 42 4.68 -5.28 -8.16
C PHE A 42 4.55 -4.24 -7.04
N LEU A 43 3.34 -3.93 -6.58
CA LEU A 43 3.14 -3.08 -5.40
C LEU A 43 3.85 -3.63 -4.15
N ALA A 44 3.80 -4.94 -3.93
CA ALA A 44 4.49 -5.55 -2.79
C ALA A 44 6.01 -5.43 -2.89
N MET A 45 6.57 -5.55 -4.09
CA MET A 45 8.00 -5.38 -4.32
C MET A 45 8.42 -3.92 -4.12
N ASP A 46 7.70 -2.97 -4.72
CA ASP A 46 8.00 -1.54 -4.57
C ASP A 46 7.90 -1.07 -3.11
N MET A 47 6.92 -1.58 -2.35
CA MET A 47 6.81 -1.28 -0.92
C MET A 47 7.88 -1.97 -0.07
N ALA A 48 8.41 -3.12 -0.49
CA ALA A 48 9.53 -3.77 0.18
C ALA A 48 10.83 -2.99 -0.02
N ASP A 49 11.06 -2.45 -1.23
CA ASP A 49 12.20 -1.57 -1.52
C ASP A 49 12.09 -0.29 -0.69
N CYS A 50 10.90 0.33 -0.65
CA CYS A 50 10.64 1.49 0.21
C CYS A 50 10.88 1.20 1.69
N LEU A 51 10.48 0.03 2.20
CA LEU A 51 10.74 -0.38 3.58
C LEU A 51 12.25 -0.43 3.87
N GLY A 52 13.03 -1.01 2.95
CA GLY A 52 14.49 -1.08 3.07
C GLY A 52 15.14 0.30 3.08
N GLU A 53 14.73 1.18 2.17
CA GLU A 53 15.20 2.57 2.13
C GLU A 53 14.81 3.36 3.38
N ALA A 54 13.54 3.25 3.81
CA ALA A 54 13.04 3.93 5.00
C ALA A 54 13.75 3.49 6.27
N THR A 55 14.03 2.19 6.39
CA THR A 55 14.79 1.67 7.53
C THR A 55 16.20 2.27 7.56
N ARG A 56 16.89 2.33 6.42
CA ARG A 56 18.24 2.94 6.34
C ARG A 56 18.21 4.42 6.69
N ASP A 57 17.29 5.18 6.08
CA ASP A 57 17.18 6.61 6.30
C ASP A 57 16.85 6.93 7.77
N LEU A 58 15.87 6.25 8.37
CA LEU A 58 15.43 6.51 9.74
C LEU A 58 16.48 6.07 10.78
N CYS A 59 17.16 4.95 10.59
CA CYS A 59 18.30 4.55 11.44
C CYS A 59 19.47 5.55 11.35
N GLY A 60 19.62 6.25 10.22
CA GLY A 60 20.63 7.30 10.06
C GLY A 60 20.24 8.64 10.71
N LEU A 61 18.93 8.91 10.86
CA LEU A 61 18.40 10.14 11.44
C LEU A 61 18.23 10.10 12.95
N TYR A 62 17.87 8.94 13.51
CA TYR A 62 17.49 8.80 14.91
C TYR A 62 18.44 7.83 15.64
N PRO A 63 18.77 8.10 16.92
CA PRO A 63 19.64 7.21 17.71
C PRO A 63 19.05 5.81 17.93
N GLU A 64 17.73 5.73 18.08
CA GLU A 64 17.00 4.48 18.27
C GLU A 64 16.44 3.99 16.92
N PRO A 65 16.61 2.70 16.58
CA PRO A 65 16.06 2.15 15.35
C PRO A 65 14.53 2.15 15.37
N PRO A 66 13.87 2.29 14.20
CA PRO A 66 12.41 2.23 14.14
C PRO A 66 11.91 0.84 14.53
N ASN A 67 10.73 0.78 15.14
CA ASN A 67 10.11 -0.49 15.53
C ASN A 67 9.84 -1.37 14.29
N PRO A 68 10.40 -2.60 14.20
CA PRO A 68 10.24 -3.44 13.01
C PRO A 68 8.79 -3.84 12.70
N VAL A 69 7.96 -4.02 13.73
CA VAL A 69 6.54 -4.40 13.57
C VAL A 69 5.75 -3.23 12.99
N GLU A 70 6.00 -2.01 13.47
CA GLU A 70 5.36 -0.80 12.94
C GLU A 70 5.79 -0.52 11.50
N MET A 71 7.09 -0.71 11.19
CA MET A 71 7.62 -0.56 9.84
C MET A 71 6.98 -1.56 8.88
N TYR A 72 6.86 -2.84 9.28
CA TYR A 72 6.15 -3.84 8.48
C TYR A 72 4.69 -3.46 8.26
N ALA A 73 3.96 -3.09 9.32
CA ALA A 73 2.56 -2.72 9.23
C ALA A 73 2.34 -1.51 8.29
N ARG A 74 3.26 -0.54 8.34
CA ARG A 74 3.23 0.69 7.55
C ARG A 74 3.44 0.45 6.06
N PHE A 75 4.44 -0.34 5.67
CA PHE A 75 4.79 -0.53 4.27
C PHE A 75 4.13 -1.76 3.63
N LEU A 76 4.11 -2.91 4.31
CA LEU A 76 3.70 -4.19 3.71
C LEU A 76 2.40 -4.76 4.28
N GLY A 77 2.04 -4.43 5.52
CA GLY A 77 0.88 -5.01 6.21
C GLY A 77 -0.42 -4.81 5.42
N TRP A 78 -0.66 -3.60 4.94
CA TRP A 78 -1.86 -3.28 4.16
C TRP A 78 -1.84 -3.88 2.74
N VAL A 79 -0.66 -4.00 2.10
CA VAL A 79 -0.52 -4.62 0.77
C VAL A 79 -0.91 -6.09 0.82
N ARG A 80 -0.48 -6.80 1.87
CA ARG A 80 -0.87 -8.20 2.12
C ARG A 80 -2.39 -8.34 2.19
N HIS A 81 -3.07 -7.45 2.92
CA HIS A 81 -4.53 -7.47 3.02
C HIS A 81 -5.20 -7.20 1.66
N LEU A 82 -4.68 -6.27 0.87
CA LEU A 82 -5.19 -6.02 -0.49
C LEU A 82 -5.07 -7.25 -1.39
N ALA A 83 -3.91 -7.91 -1.41
CA ALA A 83 -3.68 -9.10 -2.23
C ALA A 83 -4.65 -10.24 -1.87
N ILE A 84 -4.82 -10.51 -0.57
CA ILE A 84 -5.76 -11.53 -0.08
C ILE A 84 -7.21 -11.17 -0.46
N ASN A 85 -7.61 -9.93 -0.24
CA ASN A 85 -8.98 -9.49 -0.54
C ASN A 85 -9.28 -9.54 -2.04
N ARG A 86 -8.33 -9.15 -2.89
CA ARG A 86 -8.48 -9.22 -4.35
C ARG A 86 -8.60 -10.65 -4.84
N PHE A 87 -7.76 -11.55 -4.33
CA PHE A 87 -7.84 -12.97 -4.67
C PHE A 87 -9.22 -13.55 -4.31
N ARG A 88 -9.68 -13.35 -3.07
CA ARG A 88 -11.01 -13.79 -2.62
C ARG A 88 -12.15 -13.20 -3.44
N ASN A 89 -12.06 -11.92 -3.82
CA ASN A 89 -13.06 -11.27 -4.66
C ASN A 89 -13.09 -11.85 -6.08
N ALA A 90 -11.92 -12.16 -6.66
CA ALA A 90 -11.81 -12.78 -7.97
C ALA A 90 -12.39 -14.21 -7.97
N GLU A 91 -12.12 -14.99 -6.92
CA GLU A 91 -12.73 -16.31 -6.73
C GLU A 91 -14.26 -16.20 -6.63
N ARG A 92 -14.77 -15.29 -5.80
CA ARG A 92 -16.21 -15.06 -5.68
C ARG A 92 -16.87 -14.70 -7.00
N PHE A 93 -16.22 -13.88 -7.83
CA PHE A 93 -16.73 -13.52 -9.16
C PHE A 93 -16.75 -14.73 -10.10
N ARG A 94 -15.68 -15.55 -10.10
CA ARG A 94 -15.60 -16.79 -10.89
C ARG A 94 -16.66 -17.83 -10.47
N SER A 95 -16.94 -17.94 -9.18
CA SER A 95 -17.89 -18.91 -8.63
C SER A 95 -19.35 -18.46 -8.73
N ARG A 96 -19.64 -17.26 -9.26
CA ARG A 96 -21.02 -16.81 -9.45
C ARG A 96 -21.65 -17.62 -10.60
N PRO A 97 -22.69 -18.44 -10.35
CA PRO A 97 -23.33 -19.18 -11.42
C PRO A 97 -23.88 -18.20 -12.46
N ASP A 98 -23.83 -18.61 -13.72
CA ASP A 98 -24.35 -17.83 -14.83
C ASP A 98 -25.85 -17.61 -14.60
N ALA A 99 -26.26 -16.36 -14.40
CA ALA A 99 -27.66 -16.00 -14.13
C ALA A 99 -28.56 -16.15 -15.38
N SER A 100 -28.08 -16.81 -16.44
CA SER A 100 -28.77 -17.02 -17.71
C SER A 100 -29.43 -18.40 -17.86
N ALA A 101 -29.46 -19.23 -16.80
CA ALA A 101 -30.05 -20.58 -16.86
C ALA A 101 -31.47 -20.72 -16.26
N GLU A 102 -32.10 -19.65 -15.75
CA GLU A 102 -33.42 -19.70 -15.07
C GLU A 102 -34.57 -18.97 -15.81
N GLU A 103 -34.52 -18.90 -17.15
CA GLU A 103 -35.72 -18.61 -17.95
C GLU A 103 -35.86 -19.65 -19.07
N GLN A 104 -36.53 -20.77 -18.73
CA GLN A 104 -37.27 -21.64 -19.65
C GLN A 104 -38.23 -22.56 -18.88
#